data_AF-A0A7Y3JFS1-F1
#
_entry.id   AF-A0A7Y3JFS1-F1
#
_cell.length_a   1.000
_cell.length_b   1.000
_cell.length_c   1.000
_cell.angle_alpha   90.00
_cell.angle_beta   90.00
_cell.angle_gamma   90.00
#
_symmetry.space_group_name_H-M   'P 1'
#
loop_
_entity.id
_entity.type
_entity.pdbx_description
1 polymer ?
#
loop_
_entity_poly.entity_id
_entity_poly.type
_entity_poly.pdbx_seq_one_letter_code
_entity_poly.pdbx_strand_id
1 'polypeptide(L)'
;MLKEFFLLAVTVLSLAAGCAAAPQGGASPYRLVTRAEFAQPPGGWRPYGQLVSWKQEGSEVLLTLADGRVAVLDFLSPSIFHLELPATAAKASKGESSDSGQLHPRAVAPVNLSVSDQGSTLLLDSSTLEVSLSKSDLAWKVLRGDTAVLEAGPPESAGSWTRQKFLWGAGCQLSGLGPTGEGWDKT
;
A
#
# COMPACT_ATOMS: atom_id res chain seq x y z
N MET A 1 -24.70 -2.76 7.32
CA MET A 1 -23.58 -3.27 8.14
C MET A 1 -22.33 -3.26 7.27
N LEU A 2 -21.39 -2.36 7.53
CA LEU A 2 -20.05 -2.43 6.92
C LEU A 2 -19.33 -3.65 7.47
N LYS A 3 -18.73 -4.48 6.61
CA LYS A 3 -17.83 -5.57 7.01
C LYS A 3 -16.40 -5.07 6.81
N GLU A 4 -15.66 -4.89 7.90
CA GLU A 4 -14.23 -4.58 7.84
C GLU A 4 -13.46 -5.86 7.52
N PHE A 5 -12.66 -5.84 6.45
CA PHE A 5 -11.71 -6.91 6.14
C PHE A 5 -10.29 -6.40 6.38
N PHE A 6 -9.48 -7.21 7.04
CA PHE A 6 -8.07 -6.92 7.29
C PHE A 6 -7.23 -7.61 6.21
N LEU A 7 -6.66 -6.83 5.29
CA LEU A 7 -5.67 -7.35 4.35
C LEU A 7 -4.28 -7.14 4.97
N LEU A 8 -3.61 -8.24 5.30
CA LEU A 8 -2.17 -8.24 5.57
C LEU A 8 -1.47 -8.06 4.22
N ALA A 9 -1.01 -6.85 3.94
CA ALA A 9 -0.09 -6.62 2.85
C ALA A 9 1.16 -5.95 3.45
N VAL A 10 2.30 -6.62 3.36
CA VAL A 10 3.49 -5.88 2.93
C VAL A 10 3.07 -5.35 1.56
N THR A 11 2.75 -4.05 1.48
CA THR A 11 2.15 -3.49 0.26
C THR A 11 3.18 -3.51 -0.84
N VAL A 12 3.27 -4.62 -1.54
CA VAL A 12 3.59 -4.62 -2.96
C VAL A 12 2.32 -5.07 -3.65
N LEU A 13 1.46 -4.10 -3.99
CA LEU A 13 0.29 -4.38 -4.82
C LEU A 13 0.78 -4.56 -6.26
N SER A 14 1.07 -5.80 -6.64
CA SER A 14 1.27 -6.15 -8.05
C SER A 14 0.16 -7.04 -8.52
N LEU A 15 -0.68 -6.50 -9.41
CA LEU A 15 -1.58 -7.30 -10.22
C LEU A 15 -0.78 -7.96 -11.34
N ALA A 16 -0.21 -9.13 -11.06
CA ALA A 16 0.35 -10.01 -12.08
C ALA A 16 0.05 -11.48 -11.73
N ALA A 17 -0.58 -12.19 -12.67
CA ALA A 17 -0.80 -13.62 -12.58
C ALA A 17 0.50 -14.37 -12.92
N GLY A 18 0.99 -15.21 -12.01
CA GLY A 18 2.13 -16.09 -12.28
C GLY A 18 2.57 -16.86 -11.04
N CYS A 19 2.40 -18.18 -11.07
CA CYS A 19 2.88 -19.09 -10.02
C CYS A 19 4.41 -19.05 -9.90
N ALA A 20 4.92 -18.89 -8.68
CA ALA A 20 6.29 -19.25 -8.34
C ALA A 20 6.32 -20.05 -7.03
N ALA A 21 7.08 -21.14 -7.02
CA ALA A 21 7.21 -22.10 -5.93
C ALA A 21 7.98 -21.53 -4.72
N ALA A 22 7.69 -22.05 -3.54
CA ALA A 22 8.28 -21.63 -2.27
C ALA A 22 9.78 -21.98 -2.15
N PRO A 23 10.64 -21.07 -1.65
CA PRO A 23 12.03 -21.40 -1.34
C PRO A 23 12.13 -22.21 -0.04
N GLN A 24 13.00 -23.22 -0.05
CA GLN A 24 13.37 -24.04 1.10
C GLN A 24 14.59 -23.43 1.82
N GLY A 25 14.57 -23.43 3.16
CA GLY A 25 15.77 -23.36 4.00
C GLY A 25 16.21 -21.97 4.46
N GLY A 26 15.54 -21.43 5.48
CA GLY A 26 15.95 -20.27 6.27
C GLY A 26 14.91 -20.01 7.35
N ALA A 27 15.30 -19.52 8.54
CA ALA A 27 14.31 -19.04 9.52
C ALA A 27 13.49 -17.93 8.84
N SER A 28 12.22 -18.23 8.54
CA SER A 28 11.35 -17.31 7.84
C SER A 28 11.25 -16.00 8.64
N PRO A 29 11.52 -14.82 8.05
CA PRO A 29 11.24 -13.55 8.72
C PRO A 29 9.74 -13.35 8.94
N TYR A 30 8.91 -14.19 8.33
CA TYR A 30 7.46 -14.21 8.46
C TYR A 30 7.02 -15.24 9.49
N ARG A 31 6.21 -14.81 10.46
CA ARG A 31 5.45 -15.69 11.36
C ARG A 31 3.96 -15.49 11.15
N LEU A 32 3.18 -16.57 11.28
CA LEU A 32 1.73 -16.46 11.39
C LEU A 32 1.38 -15.87 12.76
N VAL A 33 0.43 -14.93 12.78
CA VAL A 33 -0.10 -14.31 14.01
C VAL A 33 -1.60 -14.57 14.11
N THR A 34 -2.11 -14.62 15.33
CA THR A 34 -3.56 -14.82 15.54
C THR A 34 -4.34 -13.56 15.17
N ARG A 35 -5.64 -13.70 14.89
CA ARG A 35 -6.54 -12.55 14.68
C ARG A 35 -6.55 -11.59 15.88
N ALA A 36 -6.51 -12.12 17.09
CA ALA A 36 -6.51 -11.32 18.31
C ALA A 36 -5.22 -10.50 18.44
N GLU A 37 -4.07 -11.13 18.18
CA GLU A 37 -2.77 -10.48 18.19
C GLU A 37 -2.67 -9.37 17.12
N PHE A 38 -3.22 -9.61 15.93
CA PHE A 38 -3.27 -8.60 14.89
C PHE A 38 -4.24 -7.46 15.19
N ALA A 39 -5.40 -7.77 15.79
CA ALA A 39 -6.38 -6.75 16.17
C ALA A 39 -5.82 -5.80 17.24
N GLN A 40 -4.99 -6.33 18.16
CA GLN A 40 -4.42 -5.59 19.27
C GLN A 40 -2.92 -5.89 19.42
N PRO A 41 -2.08 -5.35 18.51
CA PRO A 41 -0.65 -5.53 18.62
C PRO A 41 -0.11 -4.83 19.88
N PRO A 42 0.99 -5.31 20.46
CA PRO A 42 1.69 -4.59 21.53
C PRO A 42 1.97 -3.14 21.14
N GLY A 43 1.53 -2.19 21.98
CA GLY A 43 1.67 -0.74 21.71
C GLY A 43 0.52 -0.10 20.92
N GLY A 44 -0.40 -0.93 20.41
CA GLY A 44 -1.59 -0.50 19.67
C GLY A 44 -1.30 0.01 18.26
N TRP A 45 -2.34 0.04 17.44
CA TRP A 45 -2.29 0.68 16.12
C TRP A 45 -2.26 2.19 16.28
N ARG A 46 -1.35 2.85 15.56
CA ARG A 46 -1.23 4.32 15.53
C ARG A 46 -1.37 4.82 14.10
N PRO A 47 -2.15 5.89 13.86
CA PRO A 47 -2.24 6.50 12.54
C PRO A 47 -0.88 7.04 12.10
N TYR A 48 -0.66 7.06 10.80
CA TYR A 48 0.46 7.78 10.20
C TYR A 48 0.29 9.29 10.41
N GLY A 49 1.41 10.01 10.48
CA GLY A 49 1.42 11.47 10.51
C GLY A 49 0.93 12.08 9.19
N GLN A 50 0.41 13.31 9.27
CA GLN A 50 0.04 14.09 8.10
C GLN A 50 1.23 14.28 7.14
N LEU A 51 0.94 14.41 5.84
CA LEU A 51 1.90 14.79 4.81
C LEU A 51 2.40 16.22 5.05
N VAL A 52 3.70 16.38 5.24
CA VAL A 52 4.33 17.70 5.46
C VAL A 52 5.03 18.24 4.21
N SER A 53 5.58 17.35 3.39
CA SER A 53 6.21 17.72 2.13
C SER A 53 6.23 16.54 1.17
N TRP A 54 6.39 16.83 -0.11
CA TRP A 54 6.51 15.82 -1.15
C TRP A 54 7.52 16.26 -2.21
N LYS A 55 8.06 15.29 -2.94
CA LYS A 55 8.96 15.52 -4.07
C LYS A 55 8.70 14.49 -5.15
N GLN A 56 8.64 14.93 -6.40
CA GLN A 56 8.57 14.04 -7.56
C GLN A 56 9.97 13.81 -8.16
N GLU A 57 10.30 12.56 -8.46
CA GLU A 57 11.50 12.12 -9.18
C GLU A 57 11.06 11.20 -10.34
N GLY A 58 10.63 11.79 -11.46
CA GLY A 58 10.09 11.03 -12.60
C GLY A 58 8.68 10.50 -12.33
N SER A 59 8.50 9.18 -12.35
CA SER A 59 7.25 8.48 -12.00
C SER A 59 7.08 8.25 -10.50
N GLU A 60 8.14 8.50 -9.71
CA GLU A 60 8.16 8.31 -8.27
C GLU A 60 7.82 9.62 -7.54
N VAL A 61 7.04 9.50 -6.48
CA VAL A 61 6.70 10.57 -5.55
C VAL A 61 7.07 10.13 -4.13
N LEU A 62 8.00 10.87 -3.53
CA LEU A 62 8.40 10.73 -2.14
C LEU A 62 7.51 11.59 -1.26
N LEU A 63 6.91 11.00 -0.23
CA LEU A 63 5.95 11.62 0.66
C LEU A 63 6.52 11.66 2.08
N THR A 64 6.92 12.83 2.58
CA THR A 64 7.47 12.99 3.93
C THR A 64 6.36 13.32 4.92
N LEU A 65 6.30 12.58 6.03
CA LEU A 65 5.24 12.68 7.02
C LEU A 65 5.72 13.35 8.31
N ALA A 66 4.78 13.93 9.06
CA ALA A 66 5.07 14.65 10.31
C ALA A 66 5.71 13.78 11.40
N ASP A 67 5.53 12.46 11.32
CA ASP A 67 6.11 11.48 12.24
C ASP A 67 7.52 11.00 11.81
N GLY A 68 8.08 11.59 10.74
CA GLY A 68 9.41 11.30 10.22
C GLY A 68 9.47 10.14 9.21
N ARG A 69 8.35 9.50 8.89
CA ARG A 69 8.30 8.48 7.82
C ARG A 69 8.40 9.11 6.44
N VAL A 70 8.92 8.32 5.49
CA VAL A 70 8.90 8.65 4.06
C VAL A 70 8.19 7.52 3.32
N ALA A 71 6.99 7.78 2.83
CA ALA A 71 6.28 6.86 1.96
C ALA A 71 6.68 7.09 0.49
N VAL A 72 6.56 6.06 -0.33
CA VAL A 72 6.90 6.12 -1.75
C VAL A 72 5.68 5.73 -2.57
N LEU A 73 5.35 6.53 -3.58
CA LEU A 73 4.35 6.19 -4.58
C LEU A 73 4.98 6.24 -5.96
N ASP A 74 5.06 5.11 -6.66
CA ASP A 74 5.68 5.02 -7.98
C ASP A 74 4.70 4.45 -9.01
N PHE A 75 4.62 5.06 -10.19
CA PHE A 75 3.85 4.54 -11.30
C PHE A 75 4.71 3.66 -12.21
N LEU A 76 4.45 2.35 -12.19
CA LEU A 76 5.11 1.36 -13.04
C LEU A 76 4.59 1.40 -14.48
N SER A 77 3.34 1.85 -14.67
CA SER A 77 2.69 2.14 -15.95
C SER A 77 1.53 3.13 -15.72
N PRO A 78 0.88 3.69 -16.76
CA PRO A 78 -0.30 4.53 -16.57
C PRO A 78 -1.46 3.87 -15.79
N SER A 79 -1.51 2.54 -15.72
CA SER A 79 -2.58 1.80 -15.04
C SER A 79 -2.12 1.03 -13.80
N ILE A 80 -0.84 1.13 -13.42
CA ILE A 80 -0.26 0.36 -12.32
C ILE A 80 0.62 1.29 -11.51
N PHE A 81 0.30 1.41 -10.22
CA PHE A 81 1.12 2.11 -9.25
C PHE A 81 1.47 1.20 -8.07
N HIS A 82 2.59 1.50 -7.46
CA HIS A 82 3.10 0.91 -6.24
C HIS A 82 3.04 1.97 -5.13
N LEU A 83 2.59 1.57 -3.93
CA LEU A 83 2.57 2.42 -2.74
C LEU A 83 3.28 1.68 -1.61
N GLU A 84 4.42 2.21 -1.19
CA GLU A 84 5.20 1.71 -0.07
C GLU A 84 4.95 2.57 1.18
N LEU A 85 4.56 1.91 2.27
CA LEU A 85 4.27 2.53 3.56
C LEU A 85 5.16 1.91 4.63
N PRO A 86 6.26 2.58 5.04
CA PRO A 86 7.17 2.01 6.02
C PRO A 86 6.53 1.98 7.41
N ALA A 87 6.67 0.85 8.12
CA ALA A 87 6.11 0.71 9.47
C ALA A 87 6.77 1.65 10.49
N THR A 88 8.03 2.02 10.28
CA THR A 88 8.83 2.89 11.16
C THR A 88 9.37 4.10 10.41
N ALA A 89 9.70 5.17 11.15
CA ALA A 89 10.44 6.31 10.62
C ALA A 89 11.90 5.89 10.34
N ALA A 90 12.12 5.12 9.29
CA ALA A 90 13.44 4.90 8.73
C ALA A 90 13.79 6.10 7.83
N LYS A 91 15.03 6.60 7.94
CA LYS A 91 15.55 7.52 6.92
C LYS A 91 15.64 6.73 5.61
N ALA A 92 14.95 7.18 4.57
CA ALA A 92 15.14 6.63 3.24
C ALA A 92 16.58 6.88 2.79
N SER A 93 17.45 5.88 2.99
CA SER A 93 18.71 5.78 2.28
C SER A 93 18.36 5.43 0.84
N LYS A 94 18.73 6.27 -0.13
CA LYS A 94 18.66 5.88 -1.55
C LYS A 94 19.32 4.49 -1.70
N GLY A 95 18.51 3.46 -1.96
CA GLY A 95 19.01 2.10 -2.22
C GLY A 95 18.56 0.99 -1.28
N GLU A 96 17.85 1.26 -0.17
CA GLU A 96 17.21 0.21 0.62
C GLU A 96 15.77 -0.03 0.15
N SER A 97 15.62 -0.29 -1.16
CA SER A 97 14.47 -1.05 -1.64
C SER A 97 14.57 -2.39 -0.94
N SER A 98 13.58 -2.74 -0.11
CA SER A 98 13.46 -4.12 0.34
C SER A 98 13.42 -5.01 -0.89
N ASP A 99 14.50 -5.77 -1.12
CA ASP A 99 14.60 -6.83 -2.13
C ASP A 99 13.60 -7.93 -1.74
N SER A 100 12.32 -7.63 -1.85
CA SER A 100 11.26 -8.62 -1.85
C SER A 100 11.36 -9.31 -3.21
N GLY A 101 11.94 -10.52 -3.19
CA GLY A 101 12.32 -11.29 -4.37
C GLY A 101 11.20 -11.75 -5.30
N GLN A 102 10.10 -11.00 -5.42
CA GLN A 102 9.00 -11.32 -6.32
C GLN A 102 8.50 -10.19 -7.20
N LEU A 103 8.91 -8.93 -7.06
CA LEU A 103 8.31 -7.86 -7.87
C LEU A 103 9.32 -6.86 -8.41
N HIS A 104 9.94 -7.19 -9.54
CA HIS A 104 10.46 -6.22 -10.49
C HIS A 104 9.88 -6.56 -11.87
N PRO A 105 9.27 -5.58 -12.54
CA PRO A 105 10.10 -4.79 -13.44
C PRO A 105 10.08 -3.30 -13.08
N ARG A 106 11.26 -2.70 -13.07
CA ARG A 106 11.48 -1.26 -13.33
C ARG A 106 10.52 -0.83 -14.46
N ALA A 107 9.91 0.34 -14.31
CA ALA A 107 8.95 0.94 -15.25
C ALA A 107 9.18 0.46 -16.69
N VAL A 108 8.18 -0.25 -17.23
CA VAL A 108 8.26 -0.88 -18.57
C VAL A 108 8.33 0.18 -19.67
N ALA A 109 7.91 1.42 -19.35
CA ALA A 109 8.08 2.64 -20.14
C ALA A 109 7.96 3.87 -19.21
N PRO A 110 8.51 5.04 -19.58
CA PRO A 110 8.31 6.28 -18.81
C PRO A 110 6.82 6.61 -18.67
N VAL A 111 6.36 6.81 -17.44
CA VAL A 111 5.01 7.30 -17.14
C VAL A 111 5.05 8.83 -17.07
N ASN A 112 4.22 9.49 -17.88
CA ASN A 112 3.99 10.92 -17.75
C ASN A 112 3.07 11.16 -16.55
N LEU A 113 3.68 11.29 -15.37
CA LEU A 113 2.98 11.57 -14.14
C LEU A 113 2.91 13.08 -13.91
N SER A 114 1.69 13.60 -13.77
CA SER A 114 1.45 14.95 -13.29
C SER A 114 1.05 14.92 -11.83
N VAL A 115 1.63 15.81 -11.03
CA VAL A 115 1.31 15.95 -9.61
C VAL A 115 0.77 17.35 -9.35
N SER A 116 -0.42 17.43 -8.77
CA SER A 116 -1.10 18.69 -8.44
C SER A 116 -1.39 18.78 -6.95
N ASP A 117 -0.91 19.87 -6.35
CA ASP A 117 -1.18 20.18 -4.95
C ASP A 117 -2.43 21.05 -4.83
N GLN A 118 -3.51 20.51 -4.28
CA GLN A 118 -4.80 21.17 -4.12
C GLN A 118 -5.09 21.58 -2.66
N GLY A 119 -4.04 21.92 -1.91
CA GLY A 119 -4.18 22.34 -0.52
C GLY A 119 -4.34 21.14 0.43
N SER A 120 -5.56 20.61 0.58
CA SER A 120 -5.85 19.46 1.46
C SER A 120 -5.55 18.10 0.83
N THR A 121 -5.39 18.07 -0.50
CA THR A 121 -5.22 16.84 -1.29
C THR A 121 -4.02 16.98 -2.21
N LEU A 122 -3.29 15.89 -2.41
CA LEU A 122 -2.30 15.73 -3.47
C LEU A 122 -2.90 14.83 -4.54
N LEU A 123 -2.98 15.29 -5.78
CA LEU A 123 -3.44 14.51 -6.93
C LEU A 123 -2.25 14.04 -7.75
N LEU A 124 -2.25 12.77 -8.12
CA LEU A 124 -1.25 12.14 -8.97
C LEU A 124 -1.98 11.55 -10.19
N ASP A 125 -1.85 12.19 -11.34
CA ASP A 125 -2.56 11.82 -12.56
C ASP A 125 -1.59 11.29 -13.63
N SER A 126 -1.85 10.05 -14.05
CA SER A 126 -1.11 9.31 -15.06
C SER A 126 -1.80 9.29 -16.43
N SER A 127 -2.84 10.11 -16.62
CA SER A 127 -3.84 10.15 -17.71
C SER A 127 -4.81 8.98 -17.79
N THR A 128 -4.53 7.86 -17.11
CA THR A 128 -5.41 6.69 -17.06
C THR A 128 -5.97 6.45 -15.67
N LEU A 129 -5.13 6.63 -14.65
CA LEU A 129 -5.52 6.64 -13.25
C LEU A 129 -5.17 7.97 -12.60
N GLU A 130 -6.07 8.45 -11.75
CA GLU A 130 -5.80 9.52 -10.80
C GLU A 130 -5.75 8.93 -9.39
N VAL A 131 -4.68 9.17 -8.65
CA VAL A 131 -4.59 8.88 -7.22
C VAL A 131 -4.75 10.18 -6.46
N SER A 132 -5.80 10.28 -5.66
CA SER A 132 -6.05 11.40 -4.77
C SER A 132 -5.69 11.01 -3.35
N LEU A 133 -4.70 11.70 -2.78
CA LEU A 133 -4.16 11.45 -1.45
C LEU A 133 -4.51 12.61 -0.51
N SER A 134 -5.23 12.31 0.56
CA SER A 134 -5.49 13.25 1.66
C SER A 134 -4.21 13.56 2.41
N LYS A 135 -3.89 14.85 2.59
CA LYS A 135 -2.67 15.25 3.29
C LYS A 135 -2.77 15.12 4.80
N SER A 136 -3.96 15.17 5.39
CA SER A 136 -4.11 15.13 6.86
C SER A 136 -3.86 13.75 7.45
N ASP A 137 -4.16 12.69 6.70
CA ASP A 137 -4.22 11.33 7.23
C ASP A 137 -3.76 10.24 6.24
N LEU A 138 -3.30 10.62 5.04
CA LEU A 138 -2.92 9.71 3.95
C LEU A 138 -4.03 8.74 3.51
N ALA A 139 -5.30 9.03 3.79
CA ALA A 139 -6.38 8.33 3.11
C ALA A 139 -6.27 8.58 1.60
N TRP A 140 -6.57 7.58 0.78
CA TRP A 140 -6.41 7.70 -0.66
C TRP A 140 -7.53 7.05 -1.44
N LYS A 141 -7.75 7.56 -2.64
CA LYS A 141 -8.68 7.00 -3.62
C LYS A 141 -8.02 6.92 -4.99
N VAL A 142 -8.37 5.90 -5.74
CA VAL A 142 -7.98 5.72 -7.14
C VAL A 142 -9.21 5.94 -7.99
N LEU A 143 -9.10 6.84 -8.95
CA LEU A 143 -10.13 7.11 -9.93
C LEU A 143 -9.69 6.66 -11.32
N ARG A 144 -10.66 6.22 -12.11
CA ARG A 144 -10.53 6.01 -13.55
C ARG A 144 -11.56 6.90 -14.23
N GLY A 145 -11.10 8.01 -14.82
CA GLY A 145 -11.99 9.14 -15.13
C GLY A 145 -12.64 9.66 -13.84
N ASP A 146 -13.96 9.90 -13.86
CA ASP A 146 -14.70 10.43 -12.70
C ASP A 146 -15.17 9.35 -11.72
N THR A 147 -14.83 8.08 -11.94
CA THR A 147 -15.31 6.96 -11.13
C THR A 147 -14.23 6.49 -10.16
N ALA A 148 -14.54 6.51 -8.86
CA ALA A 148 -13.71 5.87 -7.84
C ALA A 148 -13.76 4.34 -8.02
N VAL A 149 -12.59 3.72 -8.21
CA VAL A 149 -12.46 2.26 -8.40
C VAL A 149 -11.87 1.58 -7.17
N LEU A 150 -11.18 2.31 -6.31
CA LEU A 150 -10.65 1.83 -5.04
C LEU A 150 -10.51 2.99 -4.06
N GLU A 151 -10.90 2.78 -2.81
CA GLU A 151 -10.74 3.74 -1.74
C GLU A 151 -10.12 3.06 -0.53
N ALA A 152 -9.22 3.77 0.14
CA ALA A 152 -8.52 3.28 1.30
C ALA A 152 -8.50 4.36 2.38
N GLY A 153 -8.80 3.94 3.62
CA GLY A 153 -8.74 4.83 4.78
C GLY A 153 -7.30 5.17 5.19
N PRO A 154 -7.12 5.90 6.29
CA PRO A 154 -5.80 6.20 6.83
C PRO A 154 -5.00 4.93 7.15
N PRO A 155 -3.72 4.83 6.75
CA PRO A 155 -2.86 3.75 7.17
C PRO A 155 -2.47 3.88 8.64
N GLU A 156 -2.18 2.74 9.26
CA GLU A 156 -1.77 2.65 10.66
C GLU A 156 -0.58 1.71 10.83
N SER A 157 0.23 1.93 11.86
CA SER A 157 1.41 1.11 12.17
C SER A 157 1.45 0.68 13.63
N ALA A 158 2.12 -0.44 13.90
CA ALA A 158 2.41 -0.95 15.23
C ALA A 158 3.73 -1.75 15.20
N GLY A 159 4.80 -1.19 15.77
CA GLY A 159 6.13 -1.80 15.68
C GLY A 159 6.60 -1.94 14.23
N SER A 160 6.86 -3.17 13.78
CA SER A 160 7.21 -3.48 12.38
C SER A 160 6.02 -3.75 11.47
N TRP A 161 4.79 -3.56 11.97
CA TRP A 161 3.57 -3.87 11.22
C TRP A 161 2.93 -2.61 10.66
N THR A 162 2.37 -2.73 9.46
CA THR A 162 1.53 -1.74 8.81
C THR A 162 0.17 -2.38 8.50
N ARG A 163 -0.91 -1.60 8.59
CA ARG A 163 -2.22 -2.01 8.08
C ARG A 163 -2.82 -0.93 7.20
N GLN A 164 -3.51 -1.37 6.15
CA GLN A 164 -4.31 -0.55 5.25
C GLN A 164 -5.73 -1.11 5.23
N LYS A 165 -6.72 -0.23 5.41
CA LYS A 165 -8.14 -0.59 5.29
C LYS A 165 -8.67 -0.08 3.95
N PHE A 166 -9.45 -0.90 3.27
CA PHE A 166 -10.10 -0.56 2.01
C PHE A 166 -11.61 -0.46 2.20
N LEU A 167 -12.23 0.54 1.60
CA LEU A 167 -13.69 0.65 1.58
C LEU A 167 -14.23 -0.33 0.53
N TRP A 168 -15.16 -1.17 0.96
CA TRP A 168 -15.69 -2.26 0.15
C TRP A 168 -17.19 -2.04 -0.10
N GLY A 169 -17.55 -1.85 -1.37
CA GLY A 169 -18.93 -1.68 -1.80
C GLY A 169 -19.71 -2.99 -1.84
N ALA A 170 -21.03 -2.89 -1.76
CA ALA A 170 -21.90 -4.03 -2.04
C ALA A 170 -21.71 -4.47 -3.51
N GLY A 171 -21.38 -5.75 -3.73
CA GLY A 171 -21.14 -6.31 -5.07
C GLY A 171 -19.67 -6.53 -5.43
N CYS A 172 -18.72 -6.02 -4.65
CA CYS A 172 -17.30 -6.32 -4.84
C CYS A 172 -17.00 -7.76 -4.39
N GLN A 173 -16.25 -8.51 -5.20
CA GLN A 173 -15.77 -9.87 -4.89
C GLN A 173 -14.24 -9.87 -4.75
N LEU A 174 -13.74 -10.57 -3.73
CA LEU A 174 -12.30 -10.76 -3.52
C LEU A 174 -11.92 -12.18 -3.95
N SER A 175 -10.90 -12.29 -4.78
CA SER A 175 -10.30 -13.55 -5.21
C SER A 175 -8.78 -13.41 -5.26
N GLY A 176 -8.03 -14.52 -5.24
CA GLY A 176 -6.59 -14.50 -5.48
C GLY A 176 -5.70 -14.46 -4.23
N LEU A 177 -6.22 -14.80 -3.05
CA LEU A 177 -5.44 -14.92 -1.80
C LEU A 177 -4.53 -16.19 -1.76
N GLY A 178 -4.29 -16.82 -2.91
CA GLY A 178 -3.64 -18.13 -3.00
C GLY A 178 -4.54 -19.30 -2.58
N PRO A 179 -4.04 -20.54 -2.67
CA PRO A 179 -4.76 -21.71 -2.18
C PRO A 179 -4.97 -21.58 -0.67
N THR A 180 -6.24 -21.54 -0.26
CA THR A 180 -6.62 -21.73 1.14
C THR A 180 -6.65 -23.24 1.38
N GLY A 181 -5.64 -23.78 2.03
CA GLY A 181 -5.69 -25.18 2.48
C GLY A 181 -6.92 -25.41 3.38
N GLU A 182 -7.40 -26.66 3.44
CA GLU A 182 -8.43 -27.09 4.38
C GLU A 182 -8.09 -26.59 5.79
N GLY A 183 -8.91 -25.72 6.38
CA GLY A 183 -8.67 -25.16 7.71
C GLY A 183 -9.13 -23.71 7.93
N TRP A 184 -9.55 -22.99 6.89
CA TRP A 184 -10.27 -21.72 7.07
C TRP A 184 -11.75 -22.01 7.34
N ASP A 185 -12.02 -22.61 8.50
CA ASP A 185 -13.39 -22.83 8.94
C ASP A 185 -14.10 -21.48 9.12
N LYS A 186 -15.20 -21.35 8.37
CA LYS A 186 -16.14 -20.25 8.47
C LYS A 186 -16.91 -20.41 9.78
N THR A 187 -16.46 -19.72 10.82
CA THR A 187 -17.31 -19.38 11.99
C THR A 187 -17.26 -17.89 12.23
#